data_AF-A0A3D3PPA0-F1
#
_entry.id   AF-A0A3D3PPA0-F1
#
_cell.length_a   1.000
_cell.length_b   1.000
_cell.length_c   1.000
_cell.angle_alpha   90.00
_cell.angle_beta   90.00
_cell.angle_gamma   90.00
#
_symmetry.space_group_name_H-M   'P 1'
#
loop_
_entity.id
_entity.type
_entity.pdbx_description
1 polymer ?
#
loop_
_entity_poly.entity_id
_entity_poly.type
_entity_poly.pdbx_seq_one_letter_code
_entity_poly.pdbx_strand_id
1 'polypeptide(L)'
;SLWDRGILPKDSLDLLAEERGGYLEADRSESMDWSALRNRIKEHGMRNSNCVAIAPTATISNIIGVAACIEPTYQNLYVKSNLSGEFTEINEYLVRDLKARGLWDEVMISDLKYFDGSLAKIDRIPQDLREIYATAFEVEPSWLVEAASRRQKWIDQAQSLNIYMAGASGKKLDETYKLAWLRGLKTTYYLRTIGATHMEKSTSKTGALNAVSADGGLSGGKVATYATSQAAAEELDGPACVLRPGDAGFEECEACQ
;
A
#
# COMPACT_ATOMS: atom_id res chain seq x y z
N SER A 1 18.83 29.43 -2.75
CA SER A 1 18.30 28.07 -2.51
C SER A 1 19.44 27.05 -2.57
N LEU A 2 19.21 25.76 -2.26
CA LEU A 2 20.24 24.72 -2.48
C LEU A 2 20.58 24.58 -3.97
N TRP A 3 19.60 24.75 -4.86
CA TRP A 3 19.81 24.74 -6.31
C TRP A 3 20.80 25.82 -6.77
N ASP A 4 20.67 27.06 -6.26
CA ASP A 4 21.56 28.17 -6.60
C ASP A 4 23.00 27.95 -6.10
N ARG A 5 23.14 27.20 -5.01
CA ARG A 5 24.43 26.76 -4.47
C ARG A 5 25.01 25.56 -5.21
N GLY A 6 24.28 25.04 -6.21
CA GLY A 6 24.63 23.81 -6.89
C GLY A 6 24.69 22.63 -5.92
N ILE A 7 23.70 22.48 -5.04
CA ILE A 7 23.54 21.33 -4.14
C ILE A 7 22.25 20.61 -4.55
N LEU A 8 22.40 19.42 -5.14
CA LEU A 8 21.29 18.57 -5.57
C LEU A 8 20.85 17.65 -4.42
N PRO A 9 19.70 16.95 -4.53
CA PRO A 9 19.21 16.08 -3.45
C PRO A 9 20.24 15.09 -2.93
N LYS A 10 21.05 14.49 -3.81
CA LYS A 10 22.09 13.54 -3.40
C LYS A 10 23.20 14.18 -2.56
N ASP A 11 23.55 15.43 -2.89
CA ASP A 11 24.61 16.19 -2.22
C ASP A 11 24.13 16.62 -0.82
N SER A 12 22.82 16.78 -0.64
CA SER A 12 22.24 17.13 0.67
C SER A 12 22.48 16.03 1.73
N LEU A 13 22.81 14.81 1.30
CA LEU A 13 23.17 13.75 2.24
C LEU A 13 24.51 14.00 2.94
N ASP A 14 25.42 14.78 2.34
CA ASP A 14 26.70 15.11 2.98
C ASP A 14 26.50 16.16 4.06
N LEU A 15 25.62 17.13 3.81
CA LEU A 15 25.14 18.06 4.84
C LEU A 15 24.46 17.28 5.99
N LEU A 16 23.62 16.30 5.66
CA LEU A 16 22.97 15.45 6.66
C LEU A 16 23.98 14.63 7.47
N ALA A 17 25.04 14.12 6.84
CA ALA A 17 26.09 13.35 7.50
C ALA A 17 26.86 14.19 8.51
N GLU A 18 27.23 15.42 8.11
CA GLU A 18 27.92 16.40 8.95
C GLU A 18 27.08 16.76 10.18
N GLU A 19 25.83 17.15 9.97
CA GLU A 19 24.91 17.54 11.05
C GLU A 19 24.60 16.39 12.01
N ARG A 20 24.55 15.14 11.51
CA ARG A 20 24.29 13.96 12.34
C ARG A 20 25.53 13.40 13.04
N GLY A 21 26.73 13.94 12.80
CA GLY A 21 27.94 13.50 13.49
C GLY A 21 28.25 12.01 13.29
N GLY A 22 27.99 11.45 12.11
CA GLY A 22 28.28 10.06 11.78
C GLY A 22 27.10 9.07 11.87
N TYR A 23 25.92 9.51 12.33
CA TYR A 23 24.71 8.67 12.34
C TYR A 23 23.93 8.74 11.02
N LEU A 24 24.63 8.44 9.93
CA LEU A 24 24.03 8.29 8.60
C LEU A 24 24.79 7.22 7.80
N GLU A 25 24.08 6.16 7.46
CA GLU A 25 24.57 5.11 6.59
C GLU A 25 23.65 5.04 5.38
N ALA A 26 24.01 5.72 4.30
CA ALA A 26 23.20 5.75 3.07
C ALA A 26 24.09 5.58 1.85
N ASP A 27 23.61 4.81 0.88
CA ASP A 27 24.32 4.55 -0.37
C ASP A 27 24.57 5.83 -1.18
N ARG A 28 25.83 6.01 -1.60
CA ARG A 28 26.30 7.17 -2.37
C ARG A 28 26.49 6.90 -3.86
N SER A 29 26.16 5.69 -4.34
CA SER A 29 26.40 5.32 -5.73
C SER A 29 25.57 6.17 -6.70
N GLU A 30 26.14 6.44 -7.87
CA GLU A 30 25.48 7.09 -8.98
C GLU A 30 25.92 6.45 -10.30
N SER A 31 25.05 6.54 -11.31
CA SER A 31 25.29 5.94 -12.63
C SER A 31 25.11 6.91 -13.79
N MET A 32 24.76 8.18 -13.51
CA MET A 32 24.53 9.22 -14.51
C MET A 32 25.51 10.36 -14.33
N ASP A 33 25.83 11.06 -15.42
CA ASP A 33 26.57 12.33 -15.35
C ASP A 33 25.67 13.47 -14.86
N TRP A 34 25.82 13.81 -13.58
CA TRP A 34 25.09 14.93 -12.96
C TRP A 34 25.75 16.30 -13.20
N SER A 35 26.97 16.34 -13.77
CA SER A 35 27.69 17.60 -13.99
C SER A 35 27.00 18.46 -15.04
N ALA A 36 26.55 17.85 -16.14
CA ALA A 36 25.81 18.51 -17.20
C ALA A 36 24.52 19.18 -16.67
N LEU A 37 23.73 18.46 -15.86
CA LEU A 37 22.52 19.00 -15.24
C LEU A 37 22.84 20.14 -14.27
N ARG A 38 23.87 19.99 -13.43
CA ARG A 38 24.30 21.01 -12.47
C ARG A 38 24.70 22.31 -13.18
N ASN A 39 25.44 22.21 -14.28
CA ASN A 39 25.83 23.36 -15.10
C ASN A 39 24.62 24.08 -15.71
N ARG A 40 23.65 23.31 -16.24
CA ARG A 40 22.41 23.86 -16.78
C ARG A 40 21.59 24.61 -15.72
N ILE A 41 21.48 24.05 -14.51
CA ILE A 41 20.79 24.69 -13.37
C ILE A 41 21.51 25.99 -12.98
N LYS A 42 22.85 26.00 -13.00
CA LYS A 42 23.61 27.22 -12.70
C LYS A 42 23.39 28.34 -13.73
N GLU A 43 23.27 27.97 -15.01
CA GLU A 43 23.08 28.94 -16.09
C GLU A 43 21.66 29.51 -16.15
N HIS A 44 20.64 28.66 -15.96
CA HIS A 44 19.24 29.04 -16.20
C HIS A 44 18.38 29.09 -14.93
N GLY A 45 18.87 28.61 -13.80
CA GLY A 45 18.12 28.46 -12.56
C GLY A 45 17.10 27.32 -12.60
N MET A 46 16.32 27.22 -11.52
CA MET A 46 15.19 26.30 -11.38
C MET A 46 13.88 27.10 -11.36
N ARG A 47 12.84 26.61 -12.06
CA ARG A 47 11.50 27.20 -11.99
C ARG A 47 10.77 26.82 -10.70
N ASN A 48 10.96 25.59 -10.24
CA ASN A 48 10.28 25.01 -9.09
C ASN A 48 11.28 24.85 -7.93
N SER A 49 10.85 25.17 -6.70
CA SER A 49 11.69 25.02 -5.52
C SER A 49 11.88 23.56 -5.11
N ASN A 50 10.87 22.72 -5.36
CA ASN A 50 10.88 21.27 -5.19
C ASN A 50 10.16 20.61 -6.37
N CYS A 51 10.59 19.43 -6.75
CA CYS A 51 10.18 18.75 -7.98
C CYS A 51 9.63 17.34 -7.74
N VAL A 52 10.10 16.61 -6.72
CA VAL A 52 9.78 15.19 -6.56
C VAL A 52 9.26 14.90 -5.17
N ALA A 53 8.05 14.33 -5.11
CA ALA A 53 7.47 13.70 -3.95
C ALA A 53 6.75 12.44 -4.39
N ILE A 54 6.84 11.37 -3.58
CA ILE A 54 6.13 10.13 -3.85
C ILE A 54 4.93 10.06 -2.91
N ALA A 55 3.75 10.40 -3.44
CA ALA A 55 2.49 10.41 -2.72
C ALA A 55 1.70 9.10 -2.94
N PRO A 56 0.72 8.77 -2.08
CA PRO A 56 -0.16 7.63 -2.29
C PRO A 56 -0.95 7.78 -3.60
N THR A 57 -1.08 6.70 -4.37
CA THR A 57 -1.71 6.71 -5.68
C THR A 57 -2.97 5.84 -5.76
N ALA A 58 -3.57 5.47 -4.62
CA ALA A 58 -4.61 4.44 -4.55
C ALA A 58 -5.71 4.56 -5.62
N THR A 59 -6.31 5.74 -5.79
CA THR A 59 -7.37 5.95 -6.79
C THR A 59 -6.82 5.87 -8.22
N ILE A 60 -5.74 6.58 -8.53
CA ILE A 60 -5.22 6.67 -9.90
C ILE A 60 -4.56 5.35 -10.36
N SER A 61 -3.97 4.57 -9.45
CA SER A 61 -3.41 3.25 -9.75
C SER A 61 -4.51 2.25 -10.05
N ASN A 62 -5.64 2.32 -9.33
CA ASN A 62 -6.83 1.51 -9.63
C ASN A 62 -7.45 1.86 -10.98
N ILE A 63 -7.47 3.15 -11.37
CA ILE A 63 -8.02 3.59 -12.67
C ILE A 63 -7.23 2.97 -13.84
N ILE A 64 -5.90 2.91 -13.75
CA ILE A 64 -5.04 2.42 -14.84
C ILE A 64 -4.59 0.95 -14.67
N GLY A 65 -5.04 0.27 -13.61
CA GLY A 65 -4.75 -1.14 -13.37
C GLY A 65 -3.30 -1.45 -13.02
N VAL A 66 -2.62 -0.59 -12.23
CA VAL A 66 -1.24 -0.81 -11.78
C VAL A 66 -1.14 -0.90 -10.27
N ALA A 67 -0.02 -1.43 -9.77
CA ALA A 67 0.28 -1.43 -8.34
C ALA A 67 0.31 0.00 -7.76
N ALA A 68 -0.07 0.14 -6.50
CA ALA A 68 -0.09 1.43 -5.83
C ALA A 68 1.34 1.90 -5.52
N CYS A 69 1.75 2.99 -6.17
CA CYS A 69 2.94 3.75 -5.81
C CYS A 69 4.22 2.89 -5.75
N ILE A 70 4.91 2.90 -4.60
CA ILE A 70 6.13 2.14 -4.31
C ILE A 70 5.87 0.94 -3.40
N GLU A 71 4.60 0.57 -3.22
CA GLU A 71 4.19 -0.46 -2.28
C GLU A 71 4.38 -1.86 -2.88
N PRO A 72 4.78 -2.86 -2.07
CA PRO A 72 4.67 -4.25 -2.46
C PRO A 72 3.19 -4.63 -2.65
N THR A 73 2.93 -5.65 -3.48
CA THR A 73 1.57 -6.17 -3.67
C THR A 73 1.01 -6.63 -2.34
N TYR A 74 -0.13 -6.04 -1.92
CA TYR A 74 -0.73 -6.34 -0.62
C TYR A 74 -1.17 -7.80 -0.52
N GLN A 75 -1.89 -8.29 -1.53
CA GLN A 75 -2.34 -9.68 -1.68
C GLN A 75 -2.39 -10.01 -3.18
N ASN A 76 -2.03 -11.24 -3.56
CA ASN A 76 -2.17 -11.68 -4.96
C ASN A 76 -3.61 -12.07 -5.33
N LEU A 77 -4.52 -12.10 -4.36
CA LEU A 77 -5.94 -12.35 -4.54
C LEU A 77 -6.71 -11.39 -3.65
N TYR A 78 -7.65 -10.64 -4.22
CA TYR A 78 -8.55 -9.76 -3.46
C TYR A 78 -9.98 -9.84 -3.99
N VAL A 79 -10.94 -9.56 -3.12
CA VAL A 79 -12.36 -9.55 -3.47
C VAL A 79 -12.80 -8.11 -3.65
N LYS A 80 -13.39 -7.82 -4.82
CA LYS A 80 -13.99 -6.54 -5.14
C LYS A 80 -15.51 -6.71 -5.17
N SER A 81 -16.19 -6.03 -4.25
CA SER A 81 -17.65 -6.00 -4.21
C SER A 81 -18.15 -4.81 -5.04
N ASN A 82 -19.11 -5.05 -5.93
CA ASN A 82 -19.83 -4.01 -6.66
C ASN A 82 -21.35 -4.28 -6.59
N LEU A 83 -22.16 -3.42 -7.23
CA LEU A 83 -23.62 -3.54 -7.24
C LEU A 83 -24.14 -4.88 -7.82
N SER A 84 -23.30 -5.62 -8.55
CA SER A 84 -23.62 -6.89 -9.20
C SER A 84 -23.07 -8.12 -8.46
N GLY A 85 -22.42 -7.95 -7.31
CA GLY A 85 -21.90 -9.03 -6.47
C GLY A 85 -20.41 -8.91 -6.13
N GLU A 86 -19.85 -10.01 -5.63
CA GLU A 86 -18.45 -10.11 -5.25
C GLU A 86 -17.63 -10.78 -6.36
N PHE A 87 -16.56 -10.12 -6.79
CA PHE A 87 -15.66 -10.61 -7.83
C PHE A 87 -14.28 -10.84 -7.23
N THR A 88 -13.79 -12.07 -7.32
CA THR A 88 -12.40 -12.39 -6.96
C THR A 88 -11.47 -12.00 -8.09
N GLU A 89 -10.58 -11.05 -7.85
CA GLU A 89 -9.52 -10.65 -8.76
C GLU A 89 -8.20 -11.28 -8.29
N ILE A 90 -7.47 -11.91 -9.21
CA ILE A 90 -6.17 -12.52 -8.98
C ILE A 90 -5.12 -11.72 -9.77
N ASN A 91 -3.94 -11.53 -9.20
CA ASN A 91 -2.81 -10.88 -9.82
C ASN A 91 -2.54 -11.46 -11.23
N GLU A 92 -2.74 -10.66 -12.27
CA GLU A 92 -2.63 -11.09 -13.66
C GLU A 92 -1.22 -11.58 -14.03
N TYR A 93 -0.19 -11.00 -13.42
CA TYR A 93 1.20 -11.39 -13.62
C TYR A 93 1.43 -12.81 -13.09
N LEU A 94 0.90 -13.09 -11.89
CA LEU A 94 0.96 -14.42 -11.29
C LEU A 94 0.24 -15.46 -12.17
N VAL A 95 -0.97 -15.15 -12.63
CA VAL A 95 -1.73 -16.06 -13.51
C VAL A 95 -0.95 -16.34 -14.80
N ARG A 96 -0.36 -15.32 -15.41
CA ARG A 96 0.47 -15.46 -16.62
C ARG A 96 1.65 -16.41 -16.37
N ASP A 97 2.38 -16.21 -15.29
CA ASP A 97 3.59 -16.99 -15.00
C ASP A 97 3.24 -18.43 -14.56
N LEU A 98 2.14 -18.64 -13.83
CA LEU A 98 1.62 -19.98 -13.53
C LEU A 98 1.19 -20.72 -14.80
N LYS A 99 0.51 -20.04 -15.74
CA LYS A 99 0.15 -20.61 -17.05
C LYS A 99 1.39 -21.00 -17.85
N ALA A 100 2.40 -20.12 -17.90
CA ALA A 100 3.65 -20.38 -18.60
C ALA A 100 4.39 -21.62 -18.06
N ARG A 101 4.20 -21.95 -16.78
CA ARG A 101 4.78 -23.13 -16.14
C ARG A 101 3.86 -24.35 -16.09
N GLY A 102 2.66 -24.29 -16.69
CA GLY A 102 1.68 -25.38 -16.64
C GLY A 102 1.16 -25.66 -15.23
N LEU A 103 1.21 -24.67 -14.34
CA LEU A 103 0.75 -24.77 -12.95
C LEU A 103 -0.66 -24.19 -12.73
N TRP A 104 -1.27 -23.66 -13.80
CA TRP A 104 -2.60 -23.05 -13.72
C TRP A 104 -3.71 -24.06 -13.99
N ASP A 105 -4.30 -24.58 -12.91
CA ASP A 105 -5.43 -25.52 -12.92
C ASP A 105 -6.46 -25.18 -11.83
N GLU A 106 -7.58 -25.91 -11.78
CA GLU A 106 -8.64 -25.69 -10.80
C GLU A 106 -8.17 -25.90 -9.35
N VAL A 107 -7.19 -26.77 -9.14
CA VAL A 107 -6.57 -27.03 -7.83
C VAL A 107 -5.78 -25.80 -7.39
N MET A 108 -4.95 -25.23 -8.26
CA MET A 108 -4.21 -24.00 -8.00
C MET A 108 -5.15 -22.82 -7.69
N ILE A 109 -6.26 -22.68 -8.42
CA ILE A 109 -7.25 -21.63 -8.12
C ILE A 109 -7.85 -21.83 -6.73
N SER A 110 -8.13 -23.08 -6.35
CA SER A 110 -8.66 -23.43 -5.04
C SER A 110 -7.64 -23.17 -3.92
N ASP A 111 -6.38 -23.52 -4.13
CA ASP A 111 -5.28 -23.27 -3.20
C ASP A 111 -5.05 -21.76 -3.01
N LEU A 112 -5.04 -20.98 -4.09
CA LEU A 112 -4.92 -19.53 -4.01
C LEU A 112 -6.05 -18.90 -3.21
N LYS A 113 -7.29 -19.39 -3.37
CA LYS A 113 -8.42 -18.93 -2.55
C LYS A 113 -8.27 -19.35 -1.09
N TYR A 114 -7.84 -20.58 -0.84
CA TYR A 114 -7.67 -21.12 0.51
C TYR A 114 -6.60 -20.37 1.30
N PHE A 115 -5.50 -19.99 0.64
CA PHE A 115 -4.38 -19.24 1.25
C PHE A 115 -4.46 -17.72 1.03
N ASP A 116 -5.63 -17.18 0.66
CA ASP A 116 -5.86 -15.73 0.45
C ASP A 116 -4.79 -15.07 -0.46
N GLY A 117 -4.35 -15.79 -1.49
CA GLY A 117 -3.35 -15.36 -2.47
C GLY A 117 -1.89 -15.50 -2.02
N SER A 118 -1.61 -15.98 -0.80
CA SER A 118 -0.24 -16.34 -0.40
C SER A 118 0.21 -17.60 -1.11
N LEU A 119 1.44 -17.58 -1.63
CA LEU A 119 2.06 -18.73 -2.29
C LEU A 119 2.92 -19.56 -1.33
N ALA A 120 3.17 -19.07 -0.12
CA ALA A 120 4.16 -19.63 0.80
C ALA A 120 3.88 -21.10 1.16
N LYS A 121 2.59 -21.46 1.27
CA LYS A 121 2.12 -22.79 1.70
C LYS A 121 1.68 -23.72 0.56
N ILE A 122 1.89 -23.34 -0.70
CA ILE A 122 1.50 -24.15 -1.86
C ILE A 122 2.72 -24.90 -2.38
N ASP A 123 2.81 -26.20 -2.09
CA ASP A 123 4.01 -27.03 -2.36
C ASP A 123 4.40 -27.12 -3.84
N ARG A 124 3.41 -27.03 -4.75
CA ARG A 124 3.65 -27.09 -6.20
C ARG A 124 4.31 -25.83 -6.77
N ILE A 125 4.37 -24.74 -6.00
CA ILE A 125 4.93 -23.47 -6.48
C ILE A 125 6.45 -23.47 -6.27
N PRO A 126 7.24 -23.29 -7.35
CA PRO A 126 8.69 -23.22 -7.25
C PRO A 126 9.14 -21.96 -6.49
N GLN A 127 10.34 -22.04 -5.91
CA GLN A 127 10.84 -21.03 -4.99
C GLN A 127 10.95 -19.63 -5.61
N ASP A 128 11.36 -19.55 -6.88
CA ASP A 128 11.49 -18.29 -7.60
C ASP A 128 10.14 -17.58 -7.82
N LEU A 129 9.05 -18.32 -8.01
CA LEU A 129 7.71 -17.73 -8.03
C LEU A 129 7.26 -17.26 -6.63
N ARG A 130 7.61 -18.00 -5.57
CA ARG A 130 7.33 -17.56 -4.20
C ARG A 130 8.05 -16.25 -3.87
N GLU A 131 9.28 -16.10 -4.32
CA GLU A 131 10.08 -14.89 -4.10
C GLU A 131 9.54 -13.68 -4.86
N ILE A 132 9.23 -13.82 -6.16
CA ILE A 132 8.77 -12.69 -6.97
C ILE A 132 7.34 -12.24 -6.63
N TYR A 133 6.50 -13.16 -6.15
CA TYR A 133 5.11 -12.89 -5.77
C TYR A 133 4.91 -12.82 -4.25
N ALA A 134 5.98 -12.64 -3.48
CA ALA A 134 5.89 -12.37 -2.05
C ALA A 134 5.04 -11.12 -1.80
N THR A 135 4.04 -11.26 -0.92
CA THR A 135 3.13 -10.18 -0.56
C THR A 135 3.74 -9.25 0.47
N ALA A 136 3.08 -8.10 0.71
CA ALA A 136 3.57 -7.05 1.59
C ALA A 136 3.95 -7.54 3.01
N PHE A 137 3.29 -8.56 3.55
CA PHE A 137 3.58 -9.10 4.89
C PHE A 137 4.60 -10.24 4.89
N GLU A 138 4.98 -10.74 3.72
CA GLU A 138 6.00 -11.78 3.53
C GLU A 138 7.37 -11.15 3.21
N VAL A 139 7.39 -9.89 2.78
CA VAL A 139 8.62 -9.11 2.58
C VAL A 139 9.09 -8.52 3.92
N GLU A 140 10.35 -8.77 4.28
CA GLU A 140 10.93 -8.19 5.50
C GLU A 140 10.96 -6.64 5.44
N PRO A 141 10.56 -5.93 6.50
CA PRO A 141 10.49 -4.46 6.51
C PRO A 141 11.79 -3.75 6.14
N SER A 142 12.93 -4.38 6.43
CA SER A 142 14.26 -3.85 6.10
C SER A 142 14.43 -3.61 4.61
N TRP A 143 13.88 -4.47 3.74
CA TRP A 143 13.92 -4.27 2.29
C TRP A 143 13.18 -3.01 1.85
N LEU A 144 12.03 -2.72 2.48
CA LEU A 144 11.27 -1.51 2.20
C LEU A 144 12.05 -0.26 2.60
N VAL A 145 12.70 -0.30 3.77
CA VAL A 145 13.54 0.79 4.28
C VAL A 145 14.76 1.02 3.39
N GLU A 146 15.48 -0.04 3.02
CA GLU A 146 16.67 0.04 2.16
C GLU A 146 16.32 0.59 0.77
N ALA A 147 15.23 0.10 0.17
CA ALA A 147 14.76 0.59 -1.12
C ALA A 147 14.33 2.06 -1.04
N ALA A 148 13.62 2.44 0.02
CA ALA A 148 13.21 3.83 0.24
C ALA A 148 14.42 4.75 0.44
N SER A 149 15.45 4.31 1.17
CA SER A 149 16.68 5.09 1.41
C SER A 149 17.40 5.40 0.10
N ARG A 150 17.55 4.37 -0.75
CA ARG A 150 18.17 4.49 -2.08
C ARG A 150 17.38 5.37 -3.04
N ARG A 151 16.06 5.47 -2.90
CA ARG A 151 15.25 6.45 -3.64
C ARG A 151 15.34 7.85 -3.03
N GLN A 152 15.35 7.97 -1.70
CA GLN A 152 15.32 9.24 -0.98
C GLN A 152 16.49 10.16 -1.35
N LYS A 153 17.65 9.60 -1.71
CA LYS A 153 18.81 10.37 -2.20
C LYS A 153 18.52 11.21 -3.44
N TRP A 154 17.49 10.89 -4.21
CA TRP A 154 17.09 11.61 -5.41
C TRP A 154 15.84 12.49 -5.23
N ILE A 155 15.19 12.41 -4.07
CA ILE A 155 13.92 13.07 -3.78
C ILE A 155 14.19 14.32 -2.92
N ASP A 156 13.87 15.51 -3.45
CA ASP A 156 14.03 16.77 -2.74
C ASP A 156 13.01 16.95 -1.61
N GLN A 157 11.80 16.39 -1.76
CA GLN A 157 10.82 16.25 -0.67
C GLN A 157 10.96 14.87 -0.01
N ALA A 158 9.87 14.12 0.13
CA ALA A 158 9.84 12.83 0.81
C ALA A 158 8.95 11.81 0.07
N GLN A 159 8.73 10.66 0.71
CA GLN A 159 7.91 9.56 0.18
C GLN A 159 6.98 9.01 1.27
N SER A 160 5.74 8.71 0.90
CA SER A 160 4.78 8.02 1.77
C SER A 160 5.12 6.54 1.85
N LEU A 161 5.99 6.16 2.79
CA LEU A 161 6.44 4.78 2.98
C LEU A 161 5.62 4.07 4.04
N ASN A 162 4.70 3.18 3.63
CA ASN A 162 4.08 2.25 4.57
C ASN A 162 5.09 1.17 5.01
N ILE A 163 4.92 0.69 6.24
CA ILE A 163 5.68 -0.42 6.80
C ILE A 163 4.72 -1.56 7.12
N TYR A 164 5.01 -2.75 6.61
CA TYR A 164 4.19 -3.94 6.76
C TYR A 164 4.90 -4.92 7.68
N MET A 165 4.22 -5.47 8.69
CA MET A 165 4.81 -6.43 9.62
C MET A 165 3.86 -7.59 9.91
N ALA A 166 4.30 -8.81 9.60
CA ALA A 166 3.71 -10.02 10.15
C ALA A 166 4.18 -10.19 11.60
N GLY A 167 3.27 -10.01 12.56
CA GLY A 167 3.58 -10.05 13.99
C GLY A 167 4.48 -8.90 14.45
N ALA A 168 3.86 -7.82 14.92
CA ALA A 168 4.58 -6.69 15.50
C ALA A 168 5.06 -7.00 16.92
N SER A 169 6.32 -6.66 17.20
CA SER A 169 6.87 -6.65 18.55
C SER A 169 7.61 -5.35 18.79
N GLY A 170 7.70 -4.91 20.05
CA GLY A 170 8.41 -3.68 20.39
C GLY A 170 9.86 -3.68 19.88
N LYS A 171 10.53 -4.84 19.95
CA LYS A 171 11.89 -5.02 19.42
C LYS A 171 11.95 -4.82 17.90
N LYS A 172 11.06 -5.46 17.13
CA LYS A 172 11.03 -5.32 15.66
C LYS A 172 10.73 -3.88 15.24
N LEU A 173 9.82 -3.21 15.95
CA LEU A 173 9.50 -1.80 15.70
C LEU A 173 10.72 -0.91 15.95
N ASP A 174 11.36 -1.06 17.11
CA ASP A 174 12.57 -0.31 17.46
C ASP A 174 13.68 -0.49 16.40
N GLU A 175 13.98 -1.73 16.02
CA GLU A 175 14.97 -2.05 14.98
C GLU A 175 14.61 -1.43 13.62
N THR A 176 13.35 -1.53 13.20
CA THR A 176 12.90 -1.02 11.89
C THR A 176 12.95 0.51 11.82
N TYR A 177 12.46 1.21 12.85
CA TYR A 177 12.44 2.67 12.84
C TYR A 177 13.82 3.27 13.08
N LYS A 178 14.68 2.63 13.88
CA LYS A 178 16.10 3.01 13.98
C LYS A 178 16.82 2.82 12.66
N LEU A 179 16.57 1.72 11.95
CA LEU A 179 17.13 1.51 10.61
C LEU A 179 16.65 2.61 9.65
N ALA A 180 15.35 2.92 9.62
CA ALA A 180 14.81 3.99 8.79
C ALA A 180 15.49 5.34 9.05
N TRP A 181 15.68 5.69 10.32
CA TRP A 181 16.39 6.90 10.70
C TRP A 181 17.86 6.86 10.28
N LEU A 182 18.58 5.79 10.59
CA LEU A 182 20.00 5.59 10.26
C LEU A 182 20.25 5.64 8.75
N ARG A 183 19.30 5.16 7.95
CA ARG A 183 19.31 5.17 6.49
C ARG A 183 18.91 6.52 5.87
N GLY A 184 18.70 7.55 6.68
CA GLY A 184 18.46 8.92 6.22
C GLY A 184 17.06 9.17 5.68
N LEU A 185 16.07 8.33 6.02
CA LEU A 185 14.69 8.58 5.61
C LEU A 185 14.13 9.82 6.31
N LYS A 186 13.36 10.61 5.54
CA LYS A 186 12.67 11.79 6.04
C LYS A 186 11.32 11.44 6.68
N THR A 187 10.64 10.41 6.17
CA THR A 187 9.29 10.04 6.59
C THR A 187 9.09 8.52 6.59
N THR A 188 8.29 8.06 7.54
CA THR A 188 7.52 6.82 7.48
C THR A 188 6.03 7.18 7.50
N TYR A 189 5.15 6.27 7.11
CA TYR A 189 3.71 6.52 7.04
C TYR A 189 2.92 5.56 7.94
N TYR A 190 2.00 4.73 7.41
CA TYR A 190 1.30 3.77 8.24
C TYR A 190 2.16 2.57 8.59
N LEU A 191 2.02 2.11 9.84
CA LEU A 191 2.35 0.75 10.22
C LEU A 191 1.12 -0.13 9.98
N ARG A 192 1.27 -1.16 9.15
CA ARG A 192 0.25 -2.19 8.90
C ARG A 192 0.71 -3.50 9.51
N THR A 193 -0.10 -4.05 10.40
CA THR A 193 0.22 -5.29 11.11
C THR A 193 -0.87 -6.32 10.89
N ILE A 194 -0.48 -7.57 10.66
CA ILE A 194 -1.41 -8.70 10.78
C ILE A 194 -1.11 -9.41 12.10
N GLY A 195 -2.17 -9.61 12.90
CA GLY A 195 -2.10 -10.42 14.12
C GLY A 195 -1.91 -11.89 13.78
N ALA A 196 -1.12 -12.62 14.57
CA ALA A 196 -0.78 -14.02 14.32
C ALA A 196 -2.01 -14.95 14.17
N THR A 197 -3.13 -14.59 14.80
CA THR A 197 -4.40 -15.35 14.79
C THR A 197 -5.25 -15.16 13.54
N HIS A 198 -4.92 -14.23 12.64
CA HIS A 198 -5.75 -13.96 11.45
C HIS A 198 -5.60 -15.03 10.35
N MET A 199 -4.70 -16.01 10.54
CA MET A 199 -4.36 -17.07 9.60
C MET A 199 -5.09 -18.41 9.86
N GLU A 200 -5.94 -18.50 10.88
CA GLU A 200 -6.79 -19.67 11.11
C GLU A 200 -8.24 -19.34 10.77
N LYS A 201 -8.62 -19.56 9.51
CA LYS A 201 -10.05 -19.64 9.15
C LYS A 201 -10.58 -20.99 9.59
N SER A 202 -11.56 -20.98 10.49
CA SER A 202 -12.42 -22.13 10.77
C SER A 202 -13.11 -22.53 9.47
N THR A 203 -12.65 -23.61 8.83
CA THR A 203 -13.37 -24.25 7.74
C THR A 203 -14.60 -24.94 8.32
N SER A 204 -15.65 -24.16 8.60
CA SER A 204 -17.00 -24.70 8.65
C SER A 204 -17.43 -25.01 7.22
N LYS A 205 -17.23 -26.28 6.83
CA LYS A 205 -17.86 -26.99 5.70
C LYS A 205 -18.27 -26.12 4.51
N THR A 206 -17.37 -26.05 3.53
CA THR A 206 -17.70 -25.85 2.11
C THR A 206 -18.62 -27.00 1.65
N GLY A 207 -19.93 -26.75 1.60
CA GLY A 207 -20.87 -27.67 0.93
C GLY A 207 -22.18 -27.94 1.69
N ALA A 208 -23.01 -26.92 1.91
CA ALA A 208 -24.45 -27.06 2.12
C ALA A 208 -25.16 -25.69 2.13
N LEU A 209 -25.21 -25.00 0.99
CA LEU A 209 -26.15 -23.88 0.79
C LEU A 209 -26.90 -24.10 -0.52
N ASN A 210 -27.67 -25.17 -0.55
CA ASN A 210 -28.77 -25.39 -1.49
C ASN A 210 -29.82 -26.24 -0.77
N ALA A 211 -30.70 -25.58 0.00
CA ALA A 211 -32.07 -26.00 0.30
C ALA A 211 -32.75 -24.92 1.15
N VAL A 212 -33.81 -24.33 0.62
CA VAL A 212 -34.70 -23.35 1.26
C VAL A 212 -35.67 -24.01 2.25
N SER A 213 -36.14 -23.25 3.25
CA SER A 213 -37.56 -23.21 3.63
C SER A 213 -37.86 -21.99 4.52
N ALA A 214 -38.92 -21.28 4.17
CA ALA A 214 -39.58 -20.27 4.98
C ALA A 214 -40.44 -20.95 6.06
N ASP A 215 -40.31 -20.53 7.32
CA ASP A 215 -41.43 -20.10 8.17
C ASP A 215 -40.92 -19.60 9.54
N GLY A 216 -41.70 -18.71 10.19
CA GLY A 216 -41.28 -17.88 11.31
C GLY A 216 -41.36 -18.47 12.73
N GLY A 217 -41.00 -17.63 13.73
CA GLY A 217 -41.42 -17.79 15.13
C GLY A 217 -40.34 -17.75 16.22
N LEU A 218 -40.09 -16.55 16.76
CA LEU A 218 -39.67 -16.14 18.13
C LEU A 218 -39.14 -17.19 19.17
N SER A 219 -37.94 -16.96 19.70
CA SER A 219 -37.69 -16.40 21.07
C SER A 219 -36.36 -16.82 21.73
N GLY A 220 -35.63 -15.82 22.25
CA GLY A 220 -34.98 -15.84 23.58
C GLY A 220 -33.62 -16.52 23.79
N GLY A 221 -32.55 -15.72 23.88
CA GLY A 221 -31.30 -16.12 24.58
C GLY A 221 -30.14 -15.14 24.41
N LYS A 222 -29.89 -14.26 25.40
CA LYS A 222 -28.80 -13.28 25.43
C LYS A 222 -27.46 -13.94 25.81
N VAL A 223 -26.39 -13.65 25.06
CA VAL A 223 -25.00 -13.68 25.56
C VAL A 223 -24.27 -12.48 24.97
N ALA A 224 -23.56 -11.75 25.83
CA ALA A 224 -22.93 -10.48 25.54
C ALA A 224 -21.63 -10.64 24.71
N THR A 225 -21.56 -9.92 23.59
CA THR A 225 -20.34 -9.71 22.80
C THR A 225 -20.01 -8.22 22.77
N TYR A 226 -18.74 -7.91 23.04
CA TYR A 226 -18.19 -6.56 23.00
C TYR A 226 -18.29 -5.97 21.58
N ALA A 227 -19.01 -4.86 21.47
CA ALA A 227 -19.23 -4.14 20.22
C ALA A 227 -18.02 -3.27 19.87
N THR A 228 -17.42 -3.52 18.71
CA THR A 228 -16.71 -2.50 17.94
C THR A 228 -17.72 -1.46 17.48
N SER A 229 -17.46 -0.19 17.76
CA SER A 229 -18.28 0.94 17.34
C SER A 229 -18.35 1.02 15.81
N GLN A 230 -19.39 0.43 15.22
CA GLN A 230 -19.93 0.90 13.95
C GLN A 230 -20.65 2.21 14.26
N ALA A 231 -20.12 3.32 13.76
CA ALA A 231 -20.95 4.49 13.53
C ALA A 231 -22.05 4.05 12.54
N ALA A 232 -23.29 3.99 13.03
CA ALA A 232 -24.44 3.83 12.18
C ALA A 232 -24.44 5.02 11.20
N ALA A 233 -24.41 4.72 9.90
CA ALA A 233 -24.82 5.69 8.91
C ALA A 233 -26.32 5.90 9.16
N GLU A 234 -26.69 7.04 9.73
CA GLU A 234 -28.05 7.55 9.61
C GLU A 234 -28.31 7.78 8.12
N GLU A 235 -29.34 7.13 7.58
CA GLU A 235 -29.92 7.50 6.29
C GLU A 235 -30.41 8.94 6.39
N LEU A 236 -29.64 9.87 5.81
CA LEU A 236 -30.10 11.21 5.52
C LEU A 236 -31.02 11.13 4.30
N ASP A 237 -32.28 10.75 4.53
CA ASP A 237 -33.33 10.89 3.53
C ASP A 237 -33.83 12.35 3.54
N GLY A 238 -33.21 13.15 2.66
CA GLY A 238 -33.60 14.53 2.39
C GLY A 238 -33.18 14.91 0.97
N PRO A 239 -33.93 15.77 0.26
CA PRO A 239 -33.60 16.13 -1.11
C PRO A 239 -32.23 16.83 -1.15
N ALA A 240 -31.23 16.14 -1.70
CA ALA A 240 -29.93 16.74 -1.97
C ALA A 240 -30.13 17.94 -2.93
N CYS A 241 -29.56 19.09 -2.59
CA CYS A 241 -29.59 20.25 -3.48
C CYS A 241 -28.84 19.92 -4.77
N VAL A 242 -29.51 20.04 -5.92
CA VAL A 242 -28.98 19.71 -7.25
C VAL A 242 -28.59 20.94 -8.08
N LEU A 243 -28.61 22.14 -7.48
CA LEU A 243 -28.30 23.40 -8.15
C LEU A 243 -26.81 23.48 -8.50
N ARG A 244 -26.50 24.07 -9.66
CA ARG A 244 -25.13 24.29 -10.17
C ARG A 244 -24.83 25.79 -10.26
N PRO A 245 -23.53 26.18 -10.28
CA PRO A 245 -23.15 27.58 -10.47
C PRO A 245 -23.80 28.18 -11.74
N GLY A 246 -24.65 29.18 -11.55
CA GLY A 246 -25.42 29.85 -12.63
C GLY A 246 -26.90 29.49 -12.70
N ASP A 247 -27.37 28.49 -11.95
CA ASP A 247 -28.80 28.18 -11.83
C ASP A 247 -29.53 29.26 -11.00
N ALA A 248 -30.81 29.50 -11.32
CA ALA A 248 -31.62 30.47 -10.60
C ALA A 248 -31.78 30.06 -9.12
N GLY A 249 -31.39 30.94 -8.20
CA GLY A 249 -31.41 30.69 -6.75
C GLY A 249 -30.14 30.02 -6.19
N PHE A 250 -29.11 29.76 -7.02
CA PHE A 250 -27.85 29.17 -6.56
C PHE A 250 -27.13 30.05 -5.52
N GLU A 251 -27.05 31.36 -5.74
CA GLU A 251 -26.35 32.28 -4.82
C GLU A 251 -27.06 32.48 -3.47
N GLU A 252 -28.34 32.14 -3.40
CA GLU A 252 -29.20 32.29 -2.21
C GLU A 252 -29.40 30.96 -1.46
N CYS A 253 -28.87 29.85 -1.97
CA CYS A 253 -29.03 28.54 -1.34
C CYS A 253 -28.04 28.34 -0.19
N GLU A 254 -28.54 28.30 1.04
CA GLU A 254 -27.74 28.08 2.27
C GLU A 254 -26.98 26.74 2.28
N ALA A 255 -27.41 25.76 1.47
CA ALA A 255 -26.71 24.46 1.36
C ALA A 255 -25.55 24.47 0.35
N CYS A 256 -25.44 25.49 -0.50
CA CYS A 256 -24.40 25.62 -1.53
C CYS A 256 -23.31 26.65 -1.20
N GLN A 257 -23.51 27.47 -0.14
CA GLN A 257 -22.48 28.35 0.43
C GLN A 257 -21.61 27.61 1.46
#